data_AF-I9SJ95-F1
#
_entry.id   AF-I9SJ95-F1
#
_cell.length_a   1.000
_cell.length_b   1.000
_cell.length_c   1.000
_cell.angle_alpha   90.00
_cell.angle_beta   90.00
_cell.angle_gamma   90.00
#
_symmetry.space_group_name_H-M   'P 1'
#
loop_
_entity.id
_entity.type
_entity.pdbx_description
1 polymer ?
#
loop_
_entity_poly.entity_id
_entity_poly.type
_entity_poly.pdbx_seq_one_letter_code
_entity_poly.pdbx_strand_id
1 'polypeptide(L)'
;MEVKKSPKADLESKKSTWLLIGYVVVLAFMFVAFEWTERDIKIDTSQALSDLVFEEEMVPITEQEQKIEVPPPPEVPAAAEILDIVDDDADVEETIIASSEEVGQAVEVKYVPVQVVEEEPEEQEIFDVVEKMPEFPGGNAALMSYLAKNIKYPTIAQENGTQGRVIVQFVVNKDGSIVDAKVARSVDPYLDKEALRVINSMPKWNPGMQRNKPVRVKYTVPVMFRLQ
;
A
#
# COMPACT_ATOMS: atom_id res chain seq x y z
N MET A 1 -61.31 -21.43 62.86
CA MET A 1 -59.88 -21.46 63.26
C MET A 1 -59.42 -20.03 63.39
N GLU A 2 -59.29 -19.54 64.63
CA GLU A 2 -58.81 -18.20 64.91
C GLU A 2 -57.31 -18.11 64.64
N VAL A 3 -56.90 -17.10 63.87
CA VAL A 3 -55.51 -16.91 63.47
C VAL A 3 -54.73 -16.39 64.68
N LYS A 4 -53.99 -17.30 65.34
CA LYS A 4 -53.00 -16.97 66.38
C LYS A 4 -51.75 -16.30 65.77
N LYS A 5 -51.88 -15.13 65.17
CA LYS A 5 -50.72 -14.32 64.77
C LYS A 5 -50.78 -12.98 65.50
N SER A 6 -49.75 -12.71 66.31
CA SER A 6 -49.63 -11.44 67.02
C SER A 6 -49.36 -10.32 66.00
N PRO A 7 -49.99 -9.14 66.12
CA PRO A 7 -49.79 -8.02 65.17
C PRO A 7 -48.34 -7.55 65.07
N LYS A 8 -47.54 -7.79 66.12
CA LYS A 8 -46.10 -7.47 66.16
C LYS A 8 -45.23 -8.40 65.32
N ALA A 9 -45.74 -9.56 64.92
CA ALA A 9 -45.03 -10.54 64.10
C ALA A 9 -45.42 -10.47 62.60
N ASP A 10 -46.23 -9.48 62.20
CA ASP A 10 -46.60 -9.27 60.80
C ASP A 10 -45.46 -8.55 60.05
N LEU A 11 -44.79 -9.30 59.17
CA LEU A 11 -43.62 -8.87 58.41
C LEU A 11 -43.96 -8.37 57.00
N GLU A 12 -45.23 -8.45 56.56
CA GLU A 12 -45.61 -8.08 55.20
C GLU A 12 -45.35 -6.60 54.90
N SER A 13 -45.54 -5.71 55.89
CA SER A 13 -45.22 -4.27 55.76
C SER A 13 -43.72 -3.98 55.58
N LYS A 14 -42.84 -4.90 56.00
CA LYS A 14 -41.37 -4.77 55.92
C LYS A 14 -40.76 -5.55 54.76
N LYS A 15 -41.57 -6.32 54.03
CA LYS A 15 -41.12 -7.11 52.88
C LYS A 15 -40.55 -6.24 51.78
N SER A 16 -41.21 -5.12 51.47
CA SER A 16 -40.72 -4.16 50.47
C SER A 16 -39.41 -3.51 50.89
N THR A 17 -39.25 -3.18 52.18
CA THR A 17 -37.99 -2.60 52.68
C THR A 17 -36.86 -3.61 52.66
N TRP A 18 -37.12 -4.88 52.97
CA TRP A 18 -36.13 -5.96 52.87
C TRP A 18 -35.72 -6.24 51.41
N LEU A 19 -36.66 -6.18 50.47
CA LEU A 19 -36.38 -6.31 49.04
C LEU A 19 -35.48 -5.15 48.55
N LEU A 20 -35.80 -3.91 48.94
CA LEU A 20 -35.04 -2.72 48.54
C LEU A 20 -33.62 -2.74 49.12
N ILE A 21 -33.46 -3.14 50.39
CA ILE A 21 -32.15 -3.35 51.02
C ILE A 21 -31.35 -4.42 50.28
N GLY A 22 -31.99 -5.54 49.89
CA GLY A 22 -31.35 -6.58 49.08
C GLY A 22 -30.84 -6.06 47.74
N TYR A 23 -31.63 -5.23 47.05
CA TYR A 23 -31.23 -4.64 45.77
C TYR A 23 -30.01 -3.72 45.90
N VAL A 24 -29.96 -2.90 46.97
CA VAL A 24 -28.79 -2.04 47.27
C VAL A 24 -27.54 -2.88 47.50
N VAL A 25 -27.66 -3.99 48.24
CA VAL A 25 -26.53 -4.90 48.49
C VAL A 25 -26.04 -5.57 47.21
N VAL A 26 -26.95 -6.03 46.34
CA VAL A 26 -26.59 -6.64 45.05
C VAL A 26 -25.91 -5.63 44.12
N LEU A 27 -26.42 -4.40 44.02
CA LEU A 27 -25.81 -3.36 43.21
C LEU A 27 -24.43 -2.93 43.75
N ALA A 28 -24.27 -2.85 45.07
CA ALA A 28 -22.98 -2.56 45.68
C ALA A 28 -21.96 -3.68 45.38
N PHE A 29 -22.37 -4.94 45.46
CA PHE A 29 -21.52 -6.08 45.13
C PHE A 29 -21.15 -6.09 43.64
N MET A 30 -22.08 -5.78 42.74
CA MET A 30 -21.83 -5.66 41.30
C MET A 30 -20.86 -4.53 40.99
N PHE A 31 -21.01 -3.36 41.64
CA PHE A 31 -20.09 -2.24 41.48
C PHE A 31 -18.67 -2.60 41.94
N VAL A 32 -18.54 -3.22 43.12
CA VAL A 32 -17.25 -3.73 43.61
C VAL A 32 -16.69 -4.79 42.67
N ALA A 33 -17.51 -5.69 42.13
CA ALA A 33 -17.04 -6.70 41.17
C ALA A 33 -16.53 -6.08 39.85
N PHE A 34 -17.15 -5.01 39.34
CA PHE A 34 -16.65 -4.30 38.15
C PHE A 34 -15.41 -3.46 38.40
N GLU A 35 -15.23 -2.94 39.62
CA GLU A 35 -14.00 -2.27 40.03
C GLU A 35 -12.89 -3.27 40.39
N TRP A 36 -13.23 -4.46 40.87
CA TRP A 36 -12.28 -5.52 41.25
C TRP A 36 -11.89 -6.41 40.07
N THR A 37 -12.67 -6.45 39.00
CA THR A 37 -12.20 -6.98 37.71
C THR A 37 -11.24 -5.95 37.13
N GLU A 38 -9.95 -6.29 37.21
CA GLU A 38 -8.83 -5.43 36.88
C GLU A 38 -8.99 -4.80 35.49
N ARG A 39 -9.27 -3.49 35.47
CA ARG A 39 -8.99 -2.64 34.30
C ARG A 39 -7.51 -2.27 34.30
N ASP A 40 -6.67 -3.28 34.10
CA ASP A 40 -5.27 -3.07 33.70
C ASP A 40 -4.73 -4.35 33.04
N ILE A 41 -5.33 -4.74 31.90
CA ILE A 41 -4.53 -5.45 30.90
C ILE A 41 -3.60 -4.41 30.29
N LYS A 42 -2.49 -4.12 30.99
CA LYS A 42 -1.32 -3.53 30.35
C LYS A 42 -0.78 -4.61 29.41
N ILE A 43 -1.22 -4.55 28.16
CA ILE A 43 -0.60 -5.32 27.07
C ILE A 43 0.81 -4.77 26.94
N ASP A 44 1.75 -5.40 27.65
CA ASP A 44 3.17 -5.20 27.45
C ASP A 44 3.52 -5.72 26.06
N THR A 45 3.44 -4.81 25.07
CA THR A 45 3.72 -5.09 23.66
C THR A 45 5.23 -5.24 23.42
N SER A 46 6.06 -5.30 24.47
CA SER A 46 7.48 -5.58 24.35
C SER A 46 7.79 -7.09 24.29
N GLN A 47 6.97 -7.95 24.89
CA GLN A 47 7.16 -9.41 24.86
C GLN A 47 6.40 -10.12 23.74
N ALA A 48 5.41 -9.47 23.12
CA ALA A 48 4.68 -10.03 21.96
C ALA A 48 5.53 -10.12 20.68
N LEU A 49 6.75 -9.59 20.68
CA LEU A 49 7.71 -9.73 19.57
C LEU A 49 8.70 -10.90 19.75
N SER A 50 8.76 -11.52 20.93
CA SER A 50 9.71 -12.62 21.20
C SER A 50 9.08 -14.01 21.21
N ASP A 51 7.75 -14.14 21.24
CA ASP A 51 7.06 -15.43 21.40
C ASP A 51 6.11 -15.78 20.24
N LEU A 52 6.28 -15.16 19.07
CA LEU A 52 5.82 -15.77 17.82
C LEU A 52 6.78 -16.91 17.42
N VAL A 53 6.91 -17.90 18.31
CA VAL A 53 7.18 -19.27 17.89
C VAL A 53 5.87 -19.73 17.27
N PHE A 54 5.77 -19.56 15.95
CA PHE A 54 4.85 -20.35 15.18
C PHE A 54 5.24 -21.81 15.39
N GLU A 55 4.55 -22.52 16.30
CA GLU A 55 4.41 -23.96 16.14
C GLU A 55 3.69 -24.15 14.80
N GLU A 56 4.47 -24.28 13.74
CA GLU A 56 4.00 -24.86 12.49
C GLU A 56 3.56 -26.29 12.79
N GLU A 57 2.35 -26.45 13.29
CA GLU A 57 1.61 -27.68 13.10
C GLU A 57 1.32 -27.74 11.59
N MET A 58 2.29 -28.27 10.84
CA MET A 58 2.18 -28.55 9.42
C MET A 58 0.89 -29.34 9.20
N VAL A 59 -0.15 -28.66 8.74
CA VAL A 59 -1.28 -29.35 8.13
C VAL A 59 -0.71 -30.15 6.97
N PRO A 60 -0.97 -31.46 6.87
CA PRO A 60 -0.51 -32.23 5.73
C PRO A 60 -1.09 -31.60 4.48
N ILE A 61 -0.22 -31.16 3.55
CA ILE A 61 -0.62 -30.75 2.22
C ILE A 61 -1.41 -31.91 1.63
N THR A 62 -2.71 -31.71 1.46
CA THR A 62 -3.51 -32.56 0.60
C THR A 62 -3.14 -32.14 -0.82
N GLU A 63 -2.21 -32.88 -1.41
CA GLU A 63 -1.90 -32.78 -2.82
C GLU A 63 -3.17 -33.19 -3.59
N GLN A 64 -3.98 -32.20 -3.96
CA GLN A 64 -4.96 -32.43 -5.00
C GLN A 64 -4.15 -32.59 -6.28
N GLU A 65 -4.07 -33.82 -6.80
CA GLU A 65 -3.59 -34.08 -8.14
C GLU A 65 -4.40 -33.20 -9.11
N GLN A 66 -3.88 -32.01 -9.41
CA GLN A 66 -4.29 -31.26 -10.58
C GLN A 66 -3.88 -32.13 -11.76
N LYS A 67 -4.84 -32.92 -12.25
CA LYS A 67 -4.77 -33.45 -13.60
C LYS A 67 -4.73 -32.24 -14.53
N ILE A 68 -3.52 -31.78 -14.81
CA ILE A 68 -3.23 -30.87 -15.91
C ILE A 68 -3.59 -31.68 -17.15
N GLU A 69 -4.81 -31.49 -17.66
CA GLU A 69 -5.12 -31.91 -19.03
C GLU A 69 -4.29 -30.99 -19.92
N VAL A 70 -3.12 -31.50 -20.30
CA VAL A 70 -2.25 -30.88 -21.29
C VAL A 70 -3.13 -30.63 -22.51
N PRO A 71 -3.35 -29.38 -22.95
CA PRO A 71 -4.07 -29.14 -24.18
C PRO A 71 -3.35 -29.92 -25.29
N PRO A 72 -4.10 -30.58 -26.20
CA PRO A 72 -3.49 -31.36 -27.25
C PRO A 72 -2.46 -30.50 -27.97
N PRO A 73 -1.22 -31.00 -28.17
CA PRO A 73 -0.19 -30.26 -28.87
C PRO A 73 -0.76 -29.73 -30.19
N PRO A 74 -0.58 -28.44 -30.52
CA PRO A 74 -0.97 -27.94 -31.82
C PRO A 74 -0.28 -28.81 -32.88
N GLU A 75 -1.08 -29.36 -33.80
CA GLU A 75 -0.58 -30.17 -34.91
C GLU A 75 0.42 -29.33 -35.69
N VAL A 76 1.70 -29.69 -35.57
CA VAL A 76 2.78 -29.05 -36.31
C VAL A 76 2.51 -29.34 -37.79
N PRO A 77 2.25 -28.35 -38.65
CA PRO A 77 2.20 -28.62 -40.08
C PRO A 77 3.56 -29.19 -40.49
N ALA A 78 3.54 -30.37 -41.11
CA ALA A 78 4.75 -31.02 -41.60
C ALA A 78 5.43 -30.10 -42.63
N ALA A 79 6.48 -29.40 -42.20
CA ALA A 79 7.37 -28.68 -43.10
C ALA A 79 8.21 -29.71 -43.86
N ALA A 80 7.71 -30.13 -45.01
CA ALA A 80 8.54 -30.69 -46.07
C ALA A 80 8.71 -29.58 -47.12
N GLU A 81 9.81 -28.83 -47.03
CA GLU A 81 10.35 -28.06 -48.15
C GLU A 81 11.88 -28.23 -48.14
N ILE A 82 12.27 -29.30 -48.85
CA ILE A 82 13.45 -29.45 -49.70
C ILE A 82 14.40 -28.23 -49.68
N LEU A 83 15.59 -28.40 -49.09
CA LEU A 83 16.73 -27.52 -49.35
C LEU A 83 17.27 -27.86 -50.75
N ASP A 84 17.08 -26.96 -51.71
CA ASP A 84 17.77 -27.00 -52.99
C ASP A 84 19.12 -26.29 -52.81
N ILE A 85 20.22 -27.05 -52.93
CA ILE A 85 21.56 -26.48 -52.93
C ILE A 85 21.79 -25.92 -54.33
N VAL A 86 21.70 -24.59 -54.44
CA VAL A 86 22.11 -23.85 -55.63
C VAL A 86 23.64 -23.75 -55.63
N ASP A 87 24.28 -24.27 -56.67
CA ASP A 87 25.70 -24.07 -56.96
C ASP A 87 25.98 -22.58 -57.23
N ASP A 88 26.98 -22.05 -56.52
CA ASP A 88 27.50 -20.68 -56.67
C ASP A 88 28.69 -20.70 -57.64
N ASP A 89 28.41 -20.62 -58.94
CA ASP A 89 29.38 -20.29 -59.98
C ASP A 89 29.01 -18.90 -60.54
N ALA A 90 29.54 -17.85 -59.91
CA ALA A 90 29.47 -16.49 -60.43
C ALA A 90 30.88 -15.89 -60.55
N ASP A 91 31.30 -15.72 -61.80
CA ASP A 91 32.51 -15.00 -62.22
C ASP A 91 32.53 -13.57 -61.63
N VAL A 92 33.62 -13.25 -60.92
CA VAL A 92 33.89 -11.91 -60.41
C VAL A 92 34.57 -11.09 -61.52
N GLU A 93 33.85 -10.15 -62.13
CA GLU A 93 34.48 -9.10 -62.95
C GLU A 93 34.96 -7.94 -62.07
N GLU A 94 36.28 -7.70 -62.06
CA GLU A 94 36.89 -6.56 -61.41
C GLU A 94 36.60 -5.25 -62.18
N THR A 95 35.76 -4.38 -61.63
CA THR A 95 35.64 -2.99 -62.12
C THR A 95 36.70 -2.10 -61.50
N ILE A 96 37.64 -1.70 -62.36
CA ILE A 96 38.61 -0.60 -62.22
C ILE A 96 37.98 0.69 -61.70
N ILE A 97 38.54 1.21 -60.61
CA ILE A 97 38.17 2.50 -60.02
C ILE A 97 38.85 3.60 -60.83
N ALA A 98 38.09 4.28 -61.70
CA ALA A 98 38.57 5.47 -62.40
C ALA A 98 38.46 6.70 -61.49
N SER A 99 39.59 7.39 -61.34
CA SER A 99 39.74 8.72 -60.75
C SER A 99 38.72 9.71 -61.31
N SER A 100 38.00 10.42 -60.43
CA SER A 100 37.18 11.58 -60.80
C SER A 100 37.88 12.85 -60.35
N GLU A 101 38.91 13.23 -61.09
CA GLU A 101 39.26 14.65 -61.19
C GLU A 101 38.22 15.35 -62.07
N GLU A 102 37.81 16.53 -61.62
CA GLU A 102 37.23 17.59 -62.45
C GLU A 102 35.71 17.57 -62.71
N VAL A 103 34.89 17.92 -61.70
CA VAL A 103 33.68 18.75 -61.94
C VAL A 103 33.43 19.68 -60.73
N GLY A 104 33.57 20.99 -60.95
CA GLY A 104 33.22 22.04 -59.98
C GLY A 104 31.71 22.16 -59.80
N GLN A 105 31.14 21.32 -58.94
CA GLN A 105 29.70 21.30 -58.66
C GLN A 105 29.42 21.95 -57.29
N ALA A 106 28.61 23.02 -57.31
CA ALA A 106 28.22 23.76 -56.12
C ALA A 106 27.53 22.83 -55.11
N VAL A 107 27.98 22.86 -53.85
CA VAL A 107 27.37 22.12 -52.74
C VAL A 107 26.03 22.75 -52.42
N GLU A 108 24.95 22.13 -52.90
CA GLU A 108 23.58 22.49 -52.54
C GLU A 108 23.28 21.94 -51.14
N VAL A 109 23.23 22.83 -50.14
CA VAL A 109 22.90 22.47 -48.77
C VAL A 109 21.41 22.13 -48.70
N LYS A 110 21.08 20.87 -48.94
CA LYS A 110 19.75 20.33 -48.69
C LYS A 110 19.54 20.24 -47.18
N TYR A 111 18.82 21.21 -46.63
CA TYR A 111 18.42 21.21 -45.23
C TYR A 111 17.55 19.97 -44.96
N VAL A 112 18.12 19.00 -44.23
CA VAL A 112 17.36 17.90 -43.65
C VAL A 112 16.74 18.46 -42.37
N PRO A 113 15.41 18.61 -42.27
CA PRO A 113 14.80 19.02 -41.01
C PRO A 113 15.17 17.98 -39.96
N VAL A 114 15.68 18.45 -38.82
CA VAL A 114 15.93 17.61 -37.65
C VAL A 114 14.61 16.94 -37.29
N GLN A 115 14.50 15.64 -37.54
CA GLN A 115 13.39 14.86 -37.04
C GLN A 115 13.56 14.84 -35.52
N VAL A 116 12.65 15.54 -34.83
CA VAL A 116 12.51 15.41 -33.38
C VAL A 116 12.06 13.98 -33.15
N VAL A 117 13.01 13.12 -32.77
CA VAL A 117 12.70 11.78 -32.29
C VAL A 117 11.93 12.00 -31.00
N GLU A 118 10.61 11.84 -31.09
CA GLU A 118 9.73 11.79 -29.93
C GLU A 118 10.10 10.50 -29.19
N GLU A 119 10.92 10.61 -28.14
CA GLU A 119 11.17 9.50 -27.22
C GLU A 119 9.82 9.11 -26.62
N GLU A 120 9.27 7.99 -27.08
CA GLU A 120 8.16 7.35 -26.37
C GLU A 120 8.64 7.08 -24.94
N PRO A 121 7.87 7.51 -23.92
CA PRO A 121 8.26 7.26 -22.54
C PRO A 121 8.24 5.75 -22.32
N GLU A 122 9.43 5.14 -22.16
CA GLU A 122 9.53 3.75 -21.72
C GLU A 122 8.61 3.58 -20.50
N GLU A 123 7.71 2.60 -20.55
CA GLU A 123 6.85 2.24 -19.42
C GLU A 123 7.74 1.74 -18.27
N GLN A 124 8.22 2.66 -17.44
CA GLN A 124 9.09 2.34 -16.33
C GLN A 124 8.28 1.56 -15.29
N GLU A 125 8.58 0.27 -15.15
CA GLU A 125 8.00 -0.63 -14.16
C GLU A 125 8.00 -0.01 -12.76
N ILE A 126 6.83 -0.03 -12.11
CA ILE A 126 6.64 0.44 -10.74
C ILE A 126 6.75 -0.78 -9.84
N PHE A 127 7.72 -0.77 -8.93
CA PHE A 127 7.92 -1.85 -7.97
C PHE A 127 7.08 -1.62 -6.73
N ASP A 128 6.47 -2.69 -6.20
CA ASP A 128 5.72 -2.65 -4.93
C ASP A 128 6.61 -2.95 -3.71
N VAL A 129 7.60 -3.85 -3.87
CA VAL A 129 8.55 -4.22 -2.83
C VAL A 129 9.96 -4.24 -3.41
N VAL A 130 10.89 -3.63 -2.70
CA VAL A 130 12.30 -3.52 -3.08
C VAL A 130 13.21 -3.79 -1.88
N GLU A 131 14.49 -4.08 -2.13
CA GLU A 131 15.51 -4.31 -1.10
C GLU A 131 15.63 -3.13 -0.12
N LYS A 132 15.63 -1.90 -0.63
CA LYS A 132 15.62 -0.68 0.18
C LYS A 132 14.42 0.18 -0.17
N MET A 133 13.47 0.29 0.74
CA MET A 133 12.29 1.14 0.55
C MET A 133 12.66 2.63 0.48
N PRO A 134 11.85 3.43 -0.23
CA PRO A 134 11.96 4.88 -0.20
C PRO A 134 11.84 5.44 1.21
N GLU A 135 12.60 6.48 1.51
CA GLU A 135 12.62 7.09 2.84
C GLU A 135 12.54 8.62 2.73
N PHE A 136 11.71 9.23 3.58
CA PHE A 136 11.65 10.69 3.70
C PHE A 136 13.00 11.25 4.20
N PRO A 137 13.45 12.44 3.77
CA PRO A 137 14.67 13.04 4.31
C PRO A 137 14.58 13.22 5.83
N GLY A 138 15.40 12.49 6.58
CA GLY A 138 15.36 12.44 8.05
C GLY A 138 14.49 11.32 8.64
N GLY A 139 14.03 10.40 7.80
CA GLY A 139 13.31 9.19 8.18
C GLY A 139 11.85 9.41 8.58
N ASN A 140 11.25 8.35 9.13
CA ASN A 140 9.82 8.33 9.48
C ASN A 140 9.44 9.37 10.55
N ALA A 141 10.35 9.69 11.49
CA ALA A 141 10.08 10.70 12.51
C ALA A 141 9.98 12.12 11.92
N ALA A 142 10.84 12.44 10.95
CA ALA A 142 10.79 13.71 10.22
C ALA A 142 9.54 13.81 9.35
N LEU A 143 9.12 12.70 8.72
CA LEU A 143 7.86 12.63 7.97
C LEU A 143 6.66 12.96 8.86
N MET A 144 6.53 12.32 10.02
CA MET A 144 5.43 12.57 10.95
C MET A 144 5.41 14.02 11.43
N SER A 145 6.59 14.58 11.73
CA SER A 145 6.72 15.99 12.13
C SER A 145 6.36 16.95 10.99
N TYR A 146 6.77 16.63 9.77
CA TYR A 146 6.43 17.40 8.56
C TYR A 146 4.92 17.38 8.33
N LEU A 147 4.28 16.22 8.42
CA LEU A 147 2.83 16.08 8.29
C LEU A 147 2.11 16.91 9.35
N ALA A 148 2.47 16.75 10.63
CA ALA A 148 1.86 17.51 11.72
C ALA A 148 1.99 19.03 11.56
N LYS A 149 3.11 19.51 11.00
CA LYS A 149 3.35 20.94 10.78
C LYS A 149 2.65 21.51 9.55
N ASN A 150 2.51 20.73 8.48
CA ASN A 150 2.02 21.21 7.19
C ASN A 150 0.54 20.91 6.94
N ILE A 151 -0.06 19.99 7.70
CA ILE A 151 -1.49 19.69 7.63
C ILE A 151 -2.28 20.88 8.19
N LYS A 152 -3.24 21.35 7.40
CA LYS A 152 -4.23 22.36 7.78
C LYS A 152 -5.60 21.74 7.78
N TYR A 153 -6.22 21.66 8.95
CA TYR A 153 -7.55 21.07 9.06
C TYR A 153 -8.59 21.95 8.32
N PRO A 154 -9.32 21.44 7.31
CA PRO A 154 -10.35 22.21 6.61
C PRO A 154 -11.48 22.63 7.56
N THR A 155 -11.94 23.88 7.49
CA THR A 155 -13.00 24.41 8.37
C THR A 155 -14.27 23.58 8.33
N ILE A 156 -14.69 23.15 7.14
CA ILE A 156 -15.88 22.32 6.95
C ILE A 156 -15.77 20.98 7.69
N ALA A 157 -14.60 20.35 7.67
CA ALA A 157 -14.37 19.09 8.39
C ALA A 157 -14.27 19.30 9.92
N GLN A 158 -13.84 20.48 10.37
CA GLN A 158 -13.85 20.86 11.79
C GLN A 158 -15.27 21.07 12.31
N GLU A 159 -16.10 21.82 11.58
CA GLU A 159 -17.50 22.08 11.93
C GLU A 159 -18.33 20.79 12.00
N ASN A 160 -18.06 19.86 11.09
CA ASN A 160 -18.70 18.54 11.04
C ASN A 160 -18.11 17.53 12.04
N GLY A 161 -17.10 17.90 12.84
CA GLY A 161 -16.48 17.00 13.81
C GLY A 161 -15.80 15.77 13.19
N THR A 162 -15.48 15.80 11.89
CA THR A 162 -15.09 14.60 11.14
C THR A 162 -13.61 14.32 11.32
N GLN A 163 -13.26 13.22 11.98
CA GLN A 163 -11.88 12.80 12.27
C GLN A 163 -11.57 11.44 11.63
N GLY A 164 -10.30 11.12 11.45
CA GLY A 164 -9.91 9.79 11.00
C GLY A 164 -8.52 9.71 10.38
N ARG A 165 -8.28 8.57 9.73
CA ARG A 165 -7.03 8.26 9.03
C ARG A 165 -7.28 8.15 7.54
N VAL A 166 -6.74 9.09 6.78
CA VAL A 166 -6.73 9.05 5.31
C VAL A 166 -5.48 8.29 4.87
N ILE A 167 -5.63 7.28 4.02
CA ILE A 167 -4.50 6.51 3.50
C ILE A 167 -4.21 7.00 2.09
N VAL A 168 -3.02 7.56 1.87
CA VAL A 168 -2.58 8.06 0.57
C VAL A 168 -1.48 7.15 0.03
N GLN A 169 -1.64 6.73 -1.21
CA GLN A 169 -0.67 5.97 -1.97
C GLN A 169 -0.06 6.86 -3.06
N PHE A 170 1.25 6.81 -3.24
CA PHE A 170 1.95 7.58 -4.27
C PHE A 170 3.17 6.79 -4.76
N VAL A 171 3.78 7.25 -5.85
CA VAL A 171 4.99 6.65 -6.41
C VAL A 171 6.16 7.59 -6.18
N VAL A 172 7.23 7.07 -5.59
CA VAL A 172 8.51 7.77 -5.47
C VAL A 172 9.35 7.41 -6.70
N ASN A 173 9.72 8.43 -7.48
CA ASN A 173 10.58 8.28 -8.65
C ASN A 173 12.04 8.04 -8.27
N LYS A 174 12.84 7.66 -9.28
CA LYS A 174 14.29 7.43 -9.16
C LYS A 174 15.05 8.69 -8.70
N ASP A 175 14.52 9.88 -8.96
CA ASP A 175 15.08 11.17 -8.55
C ASP A 175 14.58 11.64 -7.17
N GLY A 176 13.71 10.85 -6.52
CA GLY A 176 13.08 11.19 -5.24
C GLY A 176 11.85 12.08 -5.35
N SER A 177 11.42 12.46 -6.57
CA SER A 177 10.15 13.18 -6.76
C SER A 177 8.96 12.25 -6.50
N ILE A 178 7.83 12.85 -6.13
CA ILE A 178 6.58 12.12 -5.87
C ILE A 178 5.65 12.34 -7.04
N VAL A 179 5.10 11.25 -7.57
CA VAL A 179 4.14 11.26 -8.68
C VAL A 179 2.96 10.33 -8.36
N ASP A 180 1.87 10.49 -9.11
CA ASP A 180 0.68 9.62 -9.04
C ASP A 180 0.08 9.45 -7.63
N ALA A 181 0.03 10.53 -6.84
CA ALA A 181 -0.60 10.51 -5.53
C ALA A 181 -2.13 10.29 -5.63
N LYS A 182 -2.60 9.22 -4.99
CA LYS A 182 -4.00 8.76 -4.99
C LYS A 182 -4.42 8.41 -3.57
N VAL A 183 -5.68 8.65 -3.24
CA VAL A 183 -6.24 8.24 -1.94
C VAL A 183 -6.67 6.79 -2.04
N ALA A 184 -6.02 5.92 -1.26
CA ALA A 184 -6.35 4.50 -1.17
C ALA A 184 -7.50 4.24 -0.19
N ARG A 185 -7.61 5.05 0.87
CA ARG A 185 -8.73 5.01 1.82
C ARG A 185 -9.15 6.43 2.19
N SER A 186 -10.36 6.76 1.77
CA SER A 186 -11.02 8.03 2.06
C SER A 186 -11.68 8.03 3.43
N VAL A 187 -11.74 9.20 4.05
CA VAL A 187 -12.56 9.46 5.24
C VAL A 187 -13.61 10.51 4.90
N ASP A 188 -13.15 11.65 4.39
CA ASP A 188 -13.98 12.77 4.01
C ASP A 188 -13.32 13.51 2.82
N PRO A 189 -14.09 13.94 1.79
CA PRO A 189 -13.52 14.57 0.62
C PRO A 189 -12.69 15.84 0.90
N TYR A 190 -12.97 16.56 1.98
CA TYR A 190 -12.18 17.75 2.35
C TYR A 190 -10.85 17.35 2.99
N LEU A 191 -10.85 16.33 3.85
CA LEU A 191 -9.62 15.77 4.42
C LEU A 191 -8.73 15.12 3.34
N ASP A 192 -9.34 14.42 2.39
CA ASP A 192 -8.65 13.78 1.28
C ASP A 192 -7.90 14.80 0.41
N LYS A 193 -8.55 15.92 0.08
CA LYS A 193 -7.93 17.03 -0.68
C LYS A 193 -6.74 17.62 0.05
N GLU A 194 -6.87 17.84 1.36
CA GLU A 194 -5.79 18.37 2.17
C GLU A 194 -4.62 17.37 2.27
N ALA A 195 -4.90 16.09 2.46
CA ALA A 195 -3.89 15.04 2.47
C ALA A 195 -3.12 15.01 1.14
N LEU A 196 -3.81 15.00 0.00
CA LEU A 196 -3.18 15.06 -1.32
C LEU A 196 -2.31 16.31 -1.51
N ARG A 197 -2.77 17.48 -1.03
CA ARG A 197 -1.99 18.74 -1.10
C ARG A 197 -0.67 18.61 -0.35
N VAL A 198 -0.69 18.10 0.88
CA VAL A 198 0.51 17.96 1.72
C VAL A 198 1.48 16.93 1.15
N ILE A 199 0.97 15.80 0.65
CA ILE A 199 1.79 14.75 0.04
C ILE A 199 2.49 15.28 -1.23
N ASN A 200 1.77 15.97 -2.10
CA ASN A 200 2.36 16.56 -3.32
C ASN A 200 3.33 17.72 -3.04
N SER A 201 3.24 18.36 -1.87
CA SER A 201 4.14 19.46 -1.50
C SER A 201 5.38 19.00 -0.72
N MET A 202 5.60 17.69 -0.57
CA MET A 202 6.76 17.17 0.16
C MET A 202 8.09 17.46 -0.56
N PRO A 203 9.19 17.59 0.20
CA PRO A 203 10.53 17.62 -0.37
C PRO A 203 10.88 16.31 -1.09
N LYS A 204 11.99 16.31 -1.84
CA LYS A 204 12.51 15.10 -2.50
C LYS A 204 12.83 14.01 -1.47
N TRP A 205 12.39 12.80 -1.75
CA TRP A 205 12.63 11.59 -0.96
C TRP A 205 13.94 10.92 -1.34
N ASN A 206 14.45 10.07 -0.47
CA ASN A 206 15.47 9.10 -0.85
C ASN A 206 14.76 8.00 -1.68
N PRO A 207 15.18 7.77 -2.93
CA PRO A 207 14.55 6.78 -3.79
C PRO A 207 14.77 5.37 -3.25
N GLY A 208 13.86 4.46 -3.62
CA GLY A 208 14.05 3.04 -3.35
C GLY A 208 15.21 2.47 -4.18
N MET A 209 15.95 1.51 -3.61
CA MET A 209 17.06 0.85 -4.29
C MET A 209 16.76 -0.63 -4.47
N GLN A 210 17.04 -1.14 -5.67
CA GLN A 210 16.95 -2.55 -6.03
C GLN A 210 18.22 -2.92 -6.79
N ARG A 211 18.97 -3.94 -6.35
CA ARG A 211 20.25 -4.32 -6.98
C ARG A 211 21.19 -3.13 -7.14
N ASN A 212 21.23 -2.27 -6.12
CA ASN A 212 22.02 -1.04 -6.10
C ASN A 212 21.68 0.00 -7.19
N LYS A 213 20.50 -0.10 -7.81
CA LYS A 213 19.97 0.88 -8.78
C LYS A 213 18.72 1.57 -8.22
N PRO A 214 18.55 2.90 -8.42
CA PRO A 214 17.33 3.58 -8.02
C PRO A 214 16.16 3.15 -8.91
N VAL A 215 15.04 2.81 -8.28
CA VAL A 215 13.84 2.32 -8.96
C VAL A 215 12.60 3.10 -8.52
N ARG A 216 11.56 3.11 -9.36
CA ARG A 216 10.27 3.72 -9.02
C ARG A 216 9.54 2.79 -8.07
N VAL A 217 9.12 3.28 -6.91
CA VAL A 217 8.51 2.44 -5.88
C VAL A 217 7.20 3.05 -5.40
N LYS A 218 6.19 2.21 -5.28
CA LYS A 218 4.90 2.59 -4.70
C LYS A 218 5.02 2.64 -3.18
N TYR A 219 4.62 3.75 -2.59
CA TYR A 219 4.68 3.99 -1.15
C TYR A 219 3.32 4.44 -0.63
N THR A 220 2.99 4.06 0.61
CA THR A 220 1.70 4.35 1.23
C THR A 220 1.90 4.99 2.59
N VAL A 221 1.30 6.16 2.81
CA VAL A 221 1.40 6.92 4.06
C VAL A 221 0.01 7.09 4.70
N PRO A 222 -0.14 6.72 5.98
CA PRO A 222 -1.33 7.08 6.75
C PRO A 222 -1.23 8.52 7.26
N VAL A 223 -2.18 9.37 6.88
CA VAL A 223 -2.32 10.74 7.37
C VAL A 223 -3.42 10.79 8.42
N MET A 224 -3.06 11.15 9.65
CA MET A 224 -3.98 11.19 10.79
C MET A 224 -4.54 12.60 10.99
N PHE A 225 -5.88 12.72 10.97
CA PHE A 225 -6.60 13.94 11.30
C PHE A 225 -7.31 13.76 12.64
N ARG A 226 -6.95 14.60 13.60
CA ARG A 226 -7.56 14.66 14.94
C ARG A 226 -7.88 16.10 15.27
N LEU A 227 -9.09 16.36 15.75
CA LEU A 227 -9.42 17.66 16.33
C LEU A 227 -8.79 17.72 17.71
N GLN A 228 -8.19 18.87 18.03
CA GLN A 228 -7.66 19.17 19.35
C GLN A 228 -8.76 19.68 20.26
#